data_AF-A0A7Y4XCL2-F1
#
_entry.id   AF-A0A7Y4XCL2-F1
#
_cell.length_a   1.000
_cell.length_b   1.000
_cell.length_c   1.000
_cell.angle_alpha   90.00
_cell.angle_beta   90.00
_cell.angle_gamma   90.00
#
_symmetry.space_group_name_H-M   'P 1'
#
loop_
_entity.id
_entity.type
_entity.pdbx_description
1 polymer ?
#
loop_
_entity_poly.entity_id
_entity_poly.type
_entity_poly.pdbx_seq_one_letter_code
_entity_poly.pdbx_strand_id
1 'polypeptide(L)'
;MTDAYRQRFIEYHAQSQREHYLFITGRQARDESQHWLAEYSDLFSAEAVAGLRAAYEDTSADRPNARASLARLWQFAEIGRSRFVIRDLSAALAQHERAAAFTYREQTLNDAQAEKKAWHTADPRERREWSLRRADLLRGSADLRGERVRKLNDYAVKAGYAHYAALLGERRGVAYGESETQITLLLMLTERDYRNALAAWLPPVAGVTSEDADECDVAYALRHHRQDAYFNLSRSREVLATLFEGLGFALEQLRNLTIEKPAALRMSEDA
;
A
#
# COMPACT_ATOMS: atom_id res chain seq x y z
N MET A 1 -13.67 29.97 10.70
CA MET A 1 -12.59 29.11 10.18
C MET A 1 -12.96 27.63 10.25
N THR A 2 -13.35 27.13 11.43
CA THR A 2 -13.57 25.69 11.68
C THR A 2 -14.70 25.07 10.85
N ASP A 3 -15.81 25.78 10.63
CA ASP A 3 -16.94 25.24 9.88
C ASP A 3 -16.66 25.15 8.37
N ALA A 4 -16.00 26.15 7.81
CA ALA A 4 -15.52 26.10 6.42
C ALA A 4 -14.51 24.96 6.21
N TYR A 5 -13.58 24.77 7.15
CA TYR A 5 -12.64 23.65 7.11
C TYR A 5 -13.37 22.31 7.17
N ARG A 6 -14.35 22.15 8.06
CA ARG A 6 -15.16 20.93 8.19
C ARG A 6 -15.87 20.58 6.88
N GLN A 7 -16.48 21.58 6.24
CA GLN A 7 -17.18 21.39 4.98
C GLN A 7 -16.22 20.93 3.88
N ARG A 8 -15.09 21.63 3.69
CA ARG A 8 -14.04 21.25 2.75
C ARG A 8 -13.46 19.86 3.04
N PHE A 9 -13.28 19.51 4.31
CA PHE A 9 -12.83 18.18 4.73
C PHE A 9 -13.82 17.07 4.30
N ILE A 10 -15.13 17.30 4.48
CA ILE A 10 -16.17 16.35 4.08
C ILE A 10 -16.15 16.15 2.55
N GLU A 11 -16.07 17.25 1.80
CA GLU A 11 -15.98 17.23 0.33
C GLU A 11 -14.74 16.45 -0.15
N TYR A 12 -13.57 16.77 0.41
CA TYR A 12 -12.33 16.04 0.12
C TYR A 12 -12.48 14.54 0.41
N HIS A 13 -13.03 14.16 1.56
CA HIS A 13 -13.15 12.76 1.93
C HIS A 13 -14.13 12.02 1.02
N ALA A 14 -15.28 12.62 0.70
CA ALA A 14 -16.25 12.04 -0.23
C ALA A 14 -15.64 11.82 -1.61
N GLN A 15 -14.93 12.82 -2.15
CA GLN A 15 -14.27 12.72 -3.45
C GLN A 15 -13.15 11.69 -3.42
N SER A 16 -12.26 11.74 -2.43
CA SER A 16 -11.12 10.83 -2.32
C SER A 16 -11.56 9.36 -2.21
N GLN A 17 -12.63 9.06 -1.47
CA GLN A 17 -13.16 7.69 -1.36
C GLN A 17 -13.77 7.21 -2.66
N ARG A 18 -14.54 8.08 -3.35
CA ARG A 18 -15.12 7.77 -4.65
C ARG A 18 -14.04 7.45 -5.69
N GLU A 19 -13.01 8.29 -5.77
CA GLU A 19 -11.90 8.14 -6.70
C GLU A 19 -11.11 6.87 -6.43
N HIS A 20 -10.81 6.62 -5.16
CA HIS A 20 -10.13 5.38 -4.77
C HIS A 20 -10.96 4.16 -5.19
N TYR A 21 -12.27 4.16 -4.94
CA TYR A 21 -13.17 3.10 -5.37
C TYR A 21 -13.16 2.92 -6.90
N LEU A 22 -13.28 4.00 -7.68
CA LEU A 22 -13.30 3.93 -9.14
C LEU A 22 -11.99 3.38 -9.70
N PHE A 23 -10.85 3.78 -9.13
CA PHE A 23 -9.54 3.29 -9.54
C PHE A 23 -9.34 1.80 -9.20
N ILE A 24 -9.57 1.39 -7.94
CA ILE A 24 -9.35 -0.01 -7.53
C ILE A 24 -10.31 -0.99 -8.22
N THR A 25 -11.49 -0.52 -8.63
CA THR A 25 -12.45 -1.33 -9.40
C THR A 25 -12.21 -1.31 -10.91
N GLY A 26 -11.17 -0.61 -11.38
CA GLY A 26 -10.84 -0.51 -12.81
C GLY A 26 -11.86 0.31 -13.64
N ARG A 27 -12.80 1.00 -12.98
CA ARG A 27 -13.75 1.92 -13.64
C ARG A 27 -13.11 3.24 -14.05
N GLN A 28 -11.88 3.48 -13.58
CA GLN A 28 -11.04 4.61 -13.93
C GLN A 28 -9.63 4.12 -14.22
N ALA A 29 -9.07 4.56 -15.35
CA ALA A 29 -7.78 4.06 -15.82
C ALA A 29 -6.57 4.62 -15.05
N ARG A 30 -6.75 5.74 -14.32
CA ARG A 30 -5.66 6.46 -13.65
C ARG A 30 -6.05 6.85 -12.24
N ASP A 31 -5.13 6.70 -11.31
CA ASP A 31 -5.27 7.25 -9.97
C ASP A 31 -5.10 8.78 -10.01
N GLU A 32 -6.16 9.51 -9.66
CA GLU A 32 -6.19 10.97 -9.59
C GLU A 32 -5.97 11.51 -8.17
N SER A 33 -5.53 10.68 -7.22
CA SER A 33 -5.27 11.08 -5.83
C SER A 33 -4.39 12.34 -5.70
N GLN A 34 -3.41 12.51 -6.60
CA GLN A 34 -2.56 13.71 -6.62
C GLN A 34 -3.28 14.99 -7.06
N HIS A 35 -4.24 14.88 -7.99
CA HIS A 35 -5.05 16.01 -8.43
C HIS A 35 -5.89 16.53 -7.25
N TRP A 36 -6.59 15.62 -6.57
CA TRP A 36 -7.42 15.97 -5.41
C TRP A 36 -6.60 16.49 -4.22
N LEU A 37 -5.39 15.98 -4.02
CA LEU A 37 -4.48 16.53 -3.00
C LEU A 37 -4.08 18.00 -3.31
N ALA A 38 -3.95 18.36 -4.59
CA ALA A 38 -3.65 19.72 -5.01
C ALA A 38 -4.87 20.64 -4.92
N GLU A 39 -6.03 20.17 -5.37
CA GLU A 39 -7.32 20.89 -5.33
C GLU A 39 -7.73 21.25 -3.89
N TYR A 40 -7.42 20.37 -2.95
CA TYR A 40 -7.68 20.56 -1.51
C TYR A 40 -6.43 20.94 -0.70
N SER A 41 -5.47 21.61 -1.35
CA SER A 41 -4.19 22.00 -0.72
C SER A 41 -4.33 22.98 0.45
N ASP A 42 -5.41 23.77 0.49
CA ASP A 42 -5.80 24.65 1.59
C ASP A 42 -5.98 23.89 2.91
N LEU A 43 -6.58 22.69 2.86
CA LEU A 43 -6.76 21.80 4.03
C LEU A 43 -5.43 21.39 4.66
N PHE A 44 -4.36 21.41 3.85
CA PHE A 44 -3.02 21.00 4.23
C PHE A 44 -2.06 22.18 4.21
N SER A 45 -2.55 23.40 4.35
CA SER A 45 -1.70 24.58 4.49
C SER A 45 -1.10 24.65 5.91
N ALA A 46 0.05 25.31 6.06
CA ALA A 46 0.63 25.53 7.38
C ALA A 46 -0.32 26.34 8.28
N GLU A 47 -1.06 27.29 7.69
CA GLU A 47 -2.08 28.09 8.35
C GLU A 47 -3.24 27.22 8.86
N ALA A 48 -3.76 26.30 8.04
CA ALA A 48 -4.85 25.42 8.46
C ALA A 48 -4.44 24.51 9.63
N VAL A 49 -3.22 23.95 9.59
CA VAL A 49 -2.70 23.13 10.71
C VAL A 49 -2.57 23.98 11.98
N ALA A 50 -1.97 25.17 11.88
CA ALA A 50 -1.81 26.08 13.02
C ALA A 50 -3.16 26.52 13.60
N GLY A 51 -4.12 26.88 12.74
CA GLY A 51 -5.46 27.28 13.15
C GLY A 51 -6.23 26.17 13.86
N LEU A 52 -6.15 24.92 13.37
CA LEU A 52 -6.78 23.79 14.03
C LEU A 52 -6.13 23.45 15.37
N ARG A 53 -4.80 23.56 15.47
CA ARG A 53 -4.06 23.40 16.72
C ARG A 53 -4.50 24.45 17.74
N ALA A 54 -4.52 25.73 17.37
CA ALA A 54 -4.96 26.81 18.25
C ALA A 54 -6.41 26.60 18.71
N ALA A 55 -7.32 26.25 17.79
CA ALA A 55 -8.71 25.95 18.14
C ALA A 55 -8.83 24.76 19.11
N TYR A 56 -7.99 23.74 18.96
CA TYR A 56 -7.93 22.61 19.89
C TYR A 56 -7.45 23.03 21.28
N GLU A 57 -6.39 23.85 21.35
CA GLU A 57 -5.80 24.34 22.60
C GLU A 57 -6.77 25.28 23.35
N ASP A 58 -7.48 26.16 22.63
CA ASP A 58 -8.49 27.08 23.18
C ASP A 58 -9.80 26.40 23.59
N THR A 59 -10.05 25.17 23.10
CA THR A 59 -11.27 24.44 23.45
C THR A 59 -11.16 23.87 24.86
N SER A 60 -12.00 24.40 25.75
CA SER A 60 -12.10 23.98 27.14
C SER A 60 -12.29 22.46 27.32
N ALA A 61 -11.69 21.93 28.38
CA ALA A 61 -11.69 20.51 28.72
C ALA A 61 -13.09 19.95 29.05
N ASP A 62 -14.04 20.81 29.41
CA ASP A 62 -15.44 20.48 29.69
C ASP A 62 -16.26 20.15 28.41
N ARG A 63 -15.68 20.31 27.22
CA ARG A 63 -16.31 19.99 25.93
C ARG A 63 -15.57 18.83 25.22
N PRO A 64 -15.61 17.61 25.77
CA PRO A 64 -14.81 16.49 25.27
C PRO A 64 -15.11 16.14 23.81
N ASN A 65 -16.37 16.22 23.38
CA ASN A 65 -16.77 15.93 22.00
C ASN A 65 -16.22 16.95 21.00
N ALA A 66 -16.26 18.25 21.35
CA ALA A 66 -15.71 19.30 20.51
C ALA A 66 -14.19 19.16 20.37
N ARG A 67 -13.52 18.91 21.50
CA ARG A 67 -12.07 18.71 21.56
C ARG A 67 -11.62 17.47 20.79
N ALA A 68 -12.34 16.35 20.91
CA ALA A 68 -12.07 15.12 20.14
C ALA A 68 -12.28 15.34 18.64
N SER A 69 -13.31 16.08 18.26
CA SER A 69 -13.58 16.43 16.86
C SER A 69 -12.46 17.28 16.26
N LEU A 70 -11.99 18.30 16.99
CA LEU A 70 -10.86 19.14 16.57
C LEU A 70 -9.56 18.35 16.50
N ALA A 71 -9.31 17.46 17.45
CA ALA A 71 -8.14 16.59 17.43
C ALA A 71 -8.06 15.76 16.15
N ARG A 72 -9.19 15.18 15.71
CA ARG A 72 -9.27 14.41 14.44
C ARG A 72 -8.99 15.28 13.21
N LEU A 73 -9.55 16.49 13.17
CA LEU A 73 -9.32 17.42 12.05
C LEU A 73 -7.86 17.87 12.00
N TRP A 74 -7.28 18.20 13.16
CA TRP A 74 -5.87 18.57 13.27
C TRP A 74 -4.95 17.43 12.84
N GLN A 75 -5.20 16.21 13.36
CA GLN A 75 -4.50 14.99 12.98
C GLN A 75 -4.53 14.76 11.46
N PHE A 76 -5.72 14.90 10.85
CA PHE A 76 -5.89 14.81 9.41
C PHE A 76 -5.06 15.86 8.66
N ALA A 77 -5.15 17.13 9.08
CA ALA A 77 -4.43 18.24 8.47
C ALA A 77 -2.91 18.03 8.53
N GLU A 78 -2.40 17.59 9.68
CA GLU A 78 -0.97 17.40 9.92
C GLU A 78 -0.39 16.21 9.14
N ILE A 79 -1.10 15.08 9.09
CA ILE A 79 -0.72 13.95 8.24
C ILE A 79 -0.80 14.35 6.77
N GLY A 80 -1.85 15.05 6.36
CA GLY A 80 -2.01 15.52 5.00
C GLY A 80 -0.92 16.51 4.58
N ARG A 81 -0.53 17.43 5.46
CA ARG A 81 0.61 18.35 5.26
C ARG A 81 1.90 17.58 5.04
N SER A 82 2.16 16.52 5.82
CA SER A 82 3.34 15.66 5.61
C SER A 82 3.36 15.03 4.21
N ARG A 83 2.20 14.70 3.64
CA ARG A 83 2.10 14.21 2.25
C ARG A 83 2.29 15.34 1.24
N PHE A 84 1.74 16.51 1.54
CA PHE A 84 1.84 17.68 0.67
C PHE A 84 3.31 18.13 0.50
N VAL A 85 4.10 18.16 1.57
CA VAL A 85 5.53 18.59 1.47
C VAL A 85 6.37 17.67 0.59
N ILE A 86 6.01 16.39 0.46
CA ILE A 86 6.68 15.42 -0.40
C ILE A 86 5.93 15.16 -1.72
N ARG A 87 4.91 15.96 -2.06
CA ARG A 87 4.09 15.72 -3.26
C ARG A 87 4.92 15.61 -4.52
N ASP A 88 5.78 16.60 -4.76
CA ASP A 88 6.57 16.68 -5.99
C ASP A 88 7.61 15.56 -6.07
N LEU A 89 8.23 15.18 -4.94
CA LEU A 89 9.10 14.01 -4.84
C LEU A 89 8.35 12.70 -5.11
N SER A 90 7.11 12.58 -4.61
CA SER A 90 6.27 11.41 -4.86
C SER A 90 5.83 11.33 -6.33
N ALA A 91 5.56 12.47 -6.97
CA ALA A 91 5.29 12.54 -8.40
C ALA A 91 6.52 12.17 -9.24
N ALA A 92 7.70 12.68 -8.89
CA ALA A 92 8.96 12.35 -9.55
C ALA A 92 9.32 10.86 -9.40
N LEU A 93 9.13 10.28 -8.21
CA LEU A 93 9.30 8.84 -7.97
C LEU A 93 8.35 8.02 -8.84
N ALA A 94 7.05 8.36 -8.84
CA ALA A 94 6.07 7.65 -9.67
C ALA A 94 6.38 7.77 -11.17
N GLN A 95 6.85 8.92 -11.63
CA GLN A 95 7.29 9.11 -13.01
C GLN A 95 8.52 8.25 -13.33
N HIS A 96 9.52 8.25 -12.44
CA HIS A 96 10.71 7.42 -12.59
C HIS A 96 10.32 5.93 -12.65
N GLU A 97 9.49 5.44 -11.74
CA GLU A 97 9.05 4.05 -11.68
C GLU A 97 8.24 3.64 -12.93
N ARG A 98 7.46 4.54 -13.52
CA ARG A 98 6.74 4.29 -14.78
C ARG A 98 7.65 4.27 -16.00
N ALA A 99 8.66 5.13 -16.03
CA ALA A 99 9.58 5.27 -17.16
C ALA A 99 10.74 4.26 -17.11
N ALA A 100 11.14 3.83 -15.92
CA ALA A 100 12.22 2.91 -15.70
C ALA A 100 11.89 1.52 -16.26
N ALA A 101 12.70 1.08 -17.20
CA ALA A 101 12.65 -0.26 -17.77
C ALA A 101 14.05 -0.72 -18.14
N PHE A 102 14.27 -2.04 -18.15
CA PHE A 102 15.48 -2.64 -18.71
C PHE A 102 15.11 -3.65 -19.79
N THR A 103 16.04 -3.88 -20.71
CA THR A 103 15.92 -4.92 -21.72
C THR A 103 16.79 -6.12 -21.33
N TYR A 104 16.18 -7.31 -21.29
CA TYR A 104 16.88 -8.58 -21.10
C TYR A 104 16.17 -9.67 -21.91
N ARG A 105 16.94 -10.50 -22.64
CA ARG A 105 16.41 -11.52 -23.57
C ARG A 105 15.30 -10.97 -24.48
N GLU A 106 15.56 -9.82 -25.09
CA GLU A 106 14.65 -9.13 -26.02
C GLU A 106 13.33 -8.65 -25.40
N GLN A 107 13.18 -8.72 -24.07
CA GLN A 107 12.02 -8.23 -23.34
C GLN A 107 12.39 -6.95 -22.60
N THR A 108 11.64 -5.88 -22.86
CA THR A 108 11.72 -4.63 -22.10
C THR A 108 10.66 -4.67 -21.00
N LEU A 109 11.10 -4.73 -19.75
CA LEU A 109 10.23 -4.84 -18.58
C LEU A 109 10.46 -3.67 -17.62
N ASN A 110 9.37 -3.15 -17.06
CA ASN A 110 9.41 -2.27 -15.89
C ASN A 110 9.52 -3.07 -14.58
N ASP A 111 9.57 -2.37 -13.45
CA ASP A 111 9.71 -2.97 -12.12
C ASP A 111 8.65 -4.06 -11.82
N ALA A 112 7.36 -3.73 -11.95
CA ALA A 112 6.26 -4.65 -11.66
C ALA A 112 6.24 -5.85 -12.62
N GLN A 113 6.57 -5.64 -13.89
CA GLN A 113 6.67 -6.72 -14.88
C GLN A 113 7.86 -7.64 -14.59
N ALA A 114 9.01 -7.08 -14.19
CA ALA A 114 10.20 -7.84 -13.82
C ALA A 114 9.98 -8.66 -12.55
N GLU A 115 9.31 -8.09 -11.54
CA GLU A 115 8.91 -8.80 -10.32
C GLU A 115 8.00 -9.99 -10.65
N LYS A 116 6.94 -9.75 -11.42
CA LYS A 116 6.05 -10.82 -11.90
C LYS A 116 6.84 -11.88 -12.67
N LYS A 117 7.77 -11.47 -13.54
CA LYS A 117 8.60 -12.40 -14.31
C LYS A 117 9.47 -13.27 -13.41
N ALA A 118 10.13 -12.69 -12.40
CA ALA A 118 10.92 -13.43 -11.43
C ALA A 118 10.06 -14.46 -10.69
N TRP A 119 8.86 -14.09 -10.24
CA TRP A 119 7.96 -14.99 -9.50
C TRP A 119 7.39 -16.15 -10.32
N HIS A 120 7.41 -16.06 -11.65
CA HIS A 120 6.92 -17.10 -12.56
C HIS A 120 8.02 -17.91 -13.23
N THR A 121 9.29 -17.59 -13.00
CA THR A 121 10.40 -18.26 -13.65
C THR A 121 10.85 -19.48 -12.84
N ALA A 122 10.81 -20.67 -13.43
CA ALA A 122 11.15 -21.91 -12.72
C ALA A 122 12.65 -22.09 -12.49
N ASP A 123 13.50 -21.64 -13.41
CA ASP A 123 14.96 -21.71 -13.28
C ASP A 123 15.47 -20.70 -12.21
N PRO A 124 16.12 -21.16 -11.12
CA PRO A 124 16.66 -20.28 -10.09
C PRO A 124 17.67 -19.26 -10.59
N ARG A 125 18.51 -19.64 -11.57
CA ARG A 125 19.53 -18.73 -12.09
C ARG A 125 18.87 -17.59 -12.84
N GLU A 126 17.93 -17.92 -13.71
CA GLU A 126 17.17 -16.93 -14.44
C GLU A 126 16.32 -16.04 -13.52
N ARG A 127 15.69 -16.59 -12.47
CA ARG A 127 15.00 -15.77 -11.46
C ARG A 127 15.89 -14.70 -10.86
N ARG A 128 17.09 -15.09 -10.43
CA ARG A 128 18.05 -14.16 -9.80
C ARG A 128 18.48 -13.07 -10.77
N GLU A 129 18.70 -13.40 -12.04
CA GLU A 129 19.00 -12.40 -13.07
C GLU A 129 17.87 -11.37 -13.22
N TRP A 130 16.60 -11.81 -13.24
CA TRP A 130 15.46 -10.89 -13.26
C TRP A 130 15.43 -9.99 -12.01
N SER A 131 15.67 -10.55 -10.83
CA SER A 131 15.67 -9.83 -9.55
C SER A 131 16.83 -8.83 -9.42
N LEU A 132 18.03 -9.18 -9.87
CA LEU A 132 19.20 -8.29 -9.87
C LEU A 132 18.96 -7.08 -10.77
N ARG A 133 18.46 -7.31 -11.99
CA ARG A 133 18.14 -6.23 -12.93
C ARG A 133 17.02 -5.33 -12.42
N ARG A 134 16.04 -5.91 -11.74
CA ARG A 134 15.00 -5.15 -11.04
C ARG A 134 15.62 -4.28 -9.93
N ALA A 135 16.51 -4.84 -9.11
CA ALA A 135 17.20 -4.09 -8.08
C ALA A 135 17.99 -2.92 -8.67
N ASP A 136 18.62 -3.09 -9.84
CA ASP A 136 19.30 -2.01 -10.57
C ASP A 136 18.36 -0.88 -10.98
N LEU A 137 17.16 -1.19 -11.48
CA LEU A 137 16.14 -0.17 -11.76
C LEU A 137 15.76 0.60 -10.49
N LEU A 138 15.54 -0.10 -9.39
CA LEU A 138 15.13 0.50 -8.13
C LEU A 138 16.23 1.38 -7.52
N ARG A 139 17.50 1.04 -7.74
CA ARG A 139 18.64 1.87 -7.34
C ARG A 139 18.64 3.23 -8.04
N GLY A 140 18.12 3.32 -9.27
CA GLY A 140 18.03 4.58 -10.02
C GLY A 140 17.24 5.70 -9.34
N SER A 141 16.35 5.37 -8.38
CA SER A 141 15.58 6.34 -7.60
C SER A 141 15.94 6.38 -6.10
N ALA A 142 17.07 5.79 -5.70
CA ALA A 142 17.52 5.77 -4.31
C ALA A 142 17.66 7.19 -3.72
N ASP A 143 18.22 8.14 -4.47
CA ASP A 143 18.40 9.52 -4.02
C ASP A 143 17.07 10.23 -3.77
N LEU A 144 16.10 10.06 -4.67
CA LEU A 144 14.75 10.61 -4.51
C LEU A 144 14.04 10.03 -3.28
N ARG A 145 14.20 8.72 -3.01
CA ARG A 145 13.65 8.09 -1.80
C ARG A 145 14.34 8.62 -0.54
N GLY A 146 15.66 8.77 -0.56
CA GLY A 146 16.44 9.35 0.54
C GLY A 146 16.02 10.79 0.83
N GLU A 147 15.87 11.63 -0.20
CA GLU A 147 15.38 13.00 -0.06
C GLU A 147 13.96 13.04 0.52
N ARG A 148 13.06 12.17 0.03
CA ARG A 148 11.69 12.07 0.56
C ARG A 148 11.68 11.76 2.06
N VAL A 149 12.50 10.81 2.53
CA VAL A 149 12.62 10.49 3.96
C VAL A 149 13.17 11.68 4.75
N ARG A 150 14.23 12.33 4.26
CA ARG A 150 14.78 13.54 4.92
C ARG A 150 13.73 14.64 5.05
N LYS A 151 12.99 14.94 3.98
CA LYS A 151 11.96 15.98 3.97
C LYS A 151 10.80 15.69 4.93
N LEU A 152 10.42 14.41 5.09
CA LEU A 152 9.44 13.99 6.09
C LEU A 152 9.95 14.18 7.53
N ASN A 153 11.21 13.83 7.77
CA ASN A 153 11.84 14.06 9.07
C ASN A 153 11.98 15.55 9.39
N ASP A 154 12.47 16.36 8.45
CA ASP A 154 12.57 17.81 8.61
C ASP A 154 11.22 18.44 8.91
N TYR A 155 10.16 17.97 8.25
CA TYR A 155 8.79 18.40 8.54
C TYR A 155 8.37 18.03 9.96
N ALA A 156 8.60 16.78 10.37
CA ALA A 156 8.23 16.32 11.71
C ALA A 156 8.97 17.12 12.81
N VAL A 157 10.27 17.37 12.63
CA VAL A 157 11.08 18.20 13.54
C VAL A 157 10.52 19.61 13.64
N LYS A 158 10.19 20.24 12.50
CA LYS A 158 9.56 21.58 12.48
C LYS A 158 8.19 21.61 13.15
N ALA A 159 7.46 20.51 13.11
CA ALA A 159 6.16 20.36 13.78
C ALA A 159 6.29 20.06 15.29
N GLY A 160 7.50 19.87 15.81
CA GLY A 160 7.78 19.64 17.23
C GLY A 160 7.97 18.17 17.63
N TYR A 161 8.11 17.27 16.67
CA TYR A 161 8.35 15.85 16.90
C TYR A 161 9.83 15.50 16.80
N ALA A 162 10.27 14.44 17.48
CA ALA A 162 11.66 13.99 17.40
C ALA A 162 12.06 13.54 15.98
N HIS A 163 11.15 12.86 15.27
CA HIS A 163 11.31 12.35 13.91
C HIS A 163 9.94 11.97 13.31
N TYR A 164 9.91 11.63 12.02
CA TYR A 164 8.64 11.33 11.32
C TYR A 164 7.87 10.14 11.91
N ALA A 165 8.56 9.09 12.36
CA ALA A 165 7.88 7.98 13.04
C ALA A 165 7.21 8.39 14.36
N ALA A 166 7.75 9.37 15.10
CA ALA A 166 7.11 9.90 16.31
C ALA A 166 5.83 10.67 15.97
N LEU A 167 5.87 11.49 14.90
CA LEU A 167 4.68 12.15 14.37
C LEU A 167 3.60 11.14 13.99
N LEU A 168 3.96 10.08 13.25
CA LEU A 168 3.01 9.04 12.88
C LEU A 168 2.50 8.25 14.10
N GLY A 169 3.36 7.97 15.08
CA GLY A 169 2.98 7.24 16.27
C GLY A 169 1.91 7.98 17.07
N GLU A 170 2.16 9.26 17.36
CA GLU A 170 1.19 10.11 18.05
C GLU A 170 -0.08 10.33 17.23
N ARG A 171 0.06 10.63 15.93
CA ARG A 171 -1.07 10.97 15.06
C ARG A 171 -1.80 9.79 14.47
N ARG A 172 -1.33 8.56 14.58
CA ARG A 172 -2.10 7.38 14.15
C ARG A 172 -2.41 6.43 15.31
N GLY A 173 -1.96 6.75 16.52
CA GLY A 173 -2.10 5.87 17.67
C GLY A 173 -1.30 4.58 17.50
N VAL A 174 -0.16 4.64 16.80
CA VAL A 174 0.70 3.48 16.58
C VAL A 174 1.83 3.49 17.60
N ALA A 175 1.79 2.55 18.54
CA ALA A 175 2.85 2.36 19.53
C ALA A 175 4.03 1.61 18.91
N TYR A 176 4.88 2.31 18.15
CA TYR A 176 6.00 1.69 17.44
C TYR A 176 6.99 0.95 18.36
N GLY A 177 7.27 1.47 19.57
CA GLY A 177 8.17 0.81 20.52
C GLY A 177 7.58 -0.48 21.12
N GLU A 178 6.27 -0.49 21.43
CA GLU A 178 5.58 -1.72 21.85
C GLU A 178 5.53 -2.73 20.71
N SER A 179 5.28 -2.25 19.48
CA SER A 179 5.27 -3.09 18.28
C SER A 179 6.64 -3.72 18.04
N GLU A 180 7.73 -2.97 18.20
CA GLU A 180 9.10 -3.48 18.09
C GLU A 180 9.38 -4.59 19.11
N THR A 181 8.95 -4.41 20.36
CA THR A 181 9.10 -5.42 21.41
C THR A 181 8.34 -6.71 21.05
N GLN A 182 7.08 -6.58 20.60
CA GLN A 182 6.25 -7.71 20.21
C GLN A 182 6.79 -8.43 18.97
N ILE A 183 7.23 -7.69 17.95
CA ILE A 183 7.82 -8.24 16.73
C ILE A 183 9.13 -8.97 17.06
N THR A 184 9.98 -8.40 17.92
CA THR A 184 11.23 -9.03 18.36
C THR A 184 10.96 -10.36 19.05
N LEU A 185 9.99 -10.39 19.97
CA LEU A 185 9.59 -11.63 20.64
C LEU A 185 9.04 -12.66 19.65
N LEU A 186 8.19 -12.23 18.72
CA LEU A 186 7.64 -13.11 17.69
C LEU A 186 8.76 -13.72 16.83
N LEU A 187 9.73 -12.91 16.39
CA LEU A 187 10.89 -13.39 15.64
C LEU A 187 11.70 -14.39 16.45
N MET A 188 12.03 -14.08 17.71
CA MET A 188 12.76 -15.00 18.59
C MET A 188 12.05 -16.35 18.76
N LEU A 189 10.72 -16.35 18.88
CA LEU A 189 9.94 -17.56 19.08
C LEU A 189 9.72 -18.37 17.80
N THR A 190 9.68 -17.72 16.64
CA THR A 190 9.26 -18.36 15.37
C THR A 190 10.38 -18.58 14.36
N GLU A 191 11.53 -17.89 14.50
CA GLU A 191 12.60 -17.90 13.49
C GLU A 191 13.12 -19.31 13.22
N ARG A 192 13.38 -20.11 14.26
CA ARG A 192 13.90 -21.47 14.08
C ARG A 192 12.92 -22.35 13.31
N ASP A 193 11.66 -22.32 13.69
CA ASP A 193 10.63 -23.18 13.09
C ASP A 193 10.34 -22.72 11.65
N TYR A 194 10.34 -21.41 11.40
CA TYR A 194 10.26 -20.83 10.07
C TYR A 194 11.44 -21.25 9.17
N ARG A 195 12.68 -21.17 9.67
CA ARG A 195 13.89 -21.61 8.94
C ARG A 195 13.85 -23.10 8.62
N ASN A 196 13.43 -23.94 9.58
CA ASN A 196 13.30 -25.38 9.36
C ASN A 196 12.25 -25.69 8.30
N ALA A 197 11.10 -25.02 8.35
CA ALA A 197 10.04 -25.17 7.34
C ALA A 197 10.52 -24.73 5.95
N LEU A 198 11.22 -23.59 5.84
CA LEU A 198 11.82 -23.13 4.58
C LEU A 198 12.85 -24.12 4.03
N ALA A 199 13.75 -24.64 4.87
CA ALA A 199 14.79 -25.59 4.47
C ALA A 199 14.20 -26.88 3.87
N ALA A 200 13.08 -27.37 4.42
CA ALA A 200 12.38 -28.53 3.89
C ALA A 200 11.60 -28.22 2.59
N TRP A 201 11.08 -27.00 2.47
CA TRP A 201 10.14 -26.63 1.41
C TRP A 201 10.77 -26.06 0.14
N LEU A 202 11.85 -25.28 0.26
CA LEU A 202 12.50 -24.61 -0.88
C LEU A 202 13.12 -25.57 -1.90
N PRO A 203 13.85 -26.63 -1.53
CA PRO A 203 14.46 -27.51 -2.52
C PRO A 203 13.45 -28.17 -3.48
N PRO A 204 12.36 -28.82 -3.01
CA PRO A 204 11.42 -29.48 -3.91
C PRO A 204 10.52 -28.52 -4.70
N VAL A 205 10.43 -27.24 -4.31
CA VAL A 205 9.54 -26.25 -4.96
C VAL A 205 10.33 -25.31 -5.86
N ALA A 206 11.36 -24.66 -5.31
CA ALA A 206 12.14 -23.62 -5.97
C ALA A 206 13.50 -24.11 -6.49
N GLY A 207 13.91 -25.35 -6.19
CA GLY A 207 15.17 -25.93 -6.68
C GLY A 207 16.42 -25.35 -6.03
N VAL A 208 16.29 -24.77 -4.83
CA VAL A 208 17.36 -24.08 -4.09
C VAL A 208 17.38 -24.50 -2.62
N THR A 209 18.56 -24.49 -2.01
CA THR A 209 18.70 -24.69 -0.56
C THR A 209 18.28 -23.42 0.18
N SER A 210 17.95 -23.53 1.47
CA SER A 210 17.66 -22.34 2.29
C SER A 210 18.87 -21.44 2.51
N GLU A 211 20.09 -21.97 2.38
CA GLU A 211 21.33 -21.21 2.52
C GLU A 211 21.62 -20.38 1.27
N ASP A 212 21.28 -20.92 0.09
CA ASP A 212 21.48 -20.24 -1.19
C ASP A 212 20.30 -19.37 -1.60
N ALA A 213 19.14 -19.49 -0.94
CA ALA A 213 17.90 -18.85 -1.35
C ALA A 213 17.96 -17.32 -1.24
N ASP A 214 17.44 -16.65 -2.26
CA ASP A 214 17.20 -15.21 -2.26
C ASP A 214 15.69 -14.89 -2.13
N GLU A 215 15.33 -13.63 -1.93
CA GLU A 215 13.93 -13.18 -1.77
C GLU A 215 13.03 -13.66 -2.92
N CYS A 216 13.55 -13.65 -4.16
CA CYS A 216 12.80 -14.10 -5.33
C CYS A 216 12.54 -15.61 -5.35
N ASP A 217 13.36 -16.41 -4.68
CA ASP A 217 13.17 -17.85 -4.57
C ASP A 217 12.00 -18.15 -3.61
N VAL A 218 11.93 -17.40 -2.49
CA VAL A 218 10.82 -17.47 -1.55
C VAL A 218 9.52 -17.00 -2.20
N ALA A 219 9.55 -15.87 -2.92
CA ALA A 219 8.38 -15.36 -3.63
C ALA A 219 7.86 -16.33 -4.70
N TYR A 220 8.77 -16.96 -5.47
CA TYR A 220 8.41 -18.03 -6.41
C TYR A 220 7.75 -19.22 -5.69
N ALA A 221 8.31 -19.65 -4.55
CA ALA A 221 7.76 -20.77 -3.81
C ALA A 221 6.36 -20.48 -3.25
N LEU A 222 6.13 -19.27 -2.71
CA LEU A 222 4.86 -18.82 -2.12
C LEU A 222 3.73 -18.69 -3.14
N ARG A 223 4.04 -18.68 -4.43
CA ARG A 223 3.02 -18.75 -5.48
C ARG A 223 2.29 -20.07 -5.53
N HIS A 224 2.87 -21.13 -4.96
CA HIS A 224 2.31 -22.48 -4.97
C HIS A 224 1.82 -22.89 -6.37
N HIS A 225 2.64 -22.71 -7.43
CA HIS A 225 2.23 -22.99 -8.83
C HIS A 225 1.60 -24.38 -9.05
N ARG A 226 1.90 -25.36 -8.18
CA ARG A 226 1.27 -26.69 -8.19
C ARG A 226 -0.21 -26.68 -7.83
N GLN A 227 -0.67 -25.65 -7.12
CA GLN A 227 -2.05 -25.49 -6.68
C GLN A 227 -2.93 -24.82 -7.74
N ASP A 228 -2.36 -24.12 -8.73
CA ASP A 228 -3.11 -23.43 -9.78
C ASP A 228 -4.10 -24.36 -10.50
N ALA A 229 -3.74 -25.63 -10.67
CA ALA A 229 -4.61 -26.66 -11.26
C ALA A 229 -5.92 -26.91 -10.49
N TYR A 230 -5.97 -26.62 -9.19
CA TYR A 230 -7.18 -26.76 -8.37
C TYR A 230 -8.08 -25.52 -8.40
N PHE A 231 -7.58 -24.38 -8.90
CA PHE A 231 -8.33 -23.12 -8.96
C PHE A 231 -8.82 -22.85 -10.38
N ASN A 232 -9.94 -23.49 -10.75
CA ASN A 232 -10.56 -23.23 -12.04
C ASN A 232 -11.34 -21.90 -12.03
N LEU A 233 -10.78 -20.91 -12.73
CA LEU A 233 -11.36 -19.57 -12.90
C LEU A 233 -12.78 -19.60 -13.48
N SER A 234 -13.13 -20.56 -14.34
CA SER A 234 -14.49 -20.66 -14.89
C SER A 234 -15.53 -21.08 -13.84
N ARG A 235 -15.09 -21.77 -12.78
CA ARG A 235 -15.94 -22.24 -11.67
C ARG A 235 -15.88 -21.34 -10.44
N SER A 236 -15.05 -20.29 -10.46
CA SER A 236 -14.83 -19.42 -9.30
C SER A 236 -16.13 -18.79 -8.78
N ARG A 237 -17.06 -18.41 -9.67
CA ARG A 237 -18.38 -17.88 -9.29
C ARG A 237 -19.25 -18.90 -8.58
N GLU A 238 -19.28 -20.15 -9.06
CA GLU A 238 -20.05 -21.24 -8.43
C GLU A 238 -19.50 -21.52 -7.02
N VAL A 239 -18.18 -21.67 -6.91
CA VAL A 239 -17.50 -21.94 -5.63
C VAL A 239 -17.74 -20.82 -4.64
N LEU A 240 -17.66 -19.55 -5.08
CA LEU A 240 -18.00 -18.40 -4.25
C LEU A 240 -19.47 -18.44 -3.83
N ALA A 241 -20.41 -18.69 -4.76
CA ALA A 241 -21.83 -18.76 -4.42
C ALA A 241 -22.11 -19.81 -3.34
N THR A 242 -21.57 -21.02 -3.51
CA THR A 242 -21.68 -22.10 -2.52
C THR A 242 -21.04 -21.73 -1.17
N LEU A 243 -19.89 -21.06 -1.18
CA LEU A 243 -19.24 -20.60 0.05
C LEU A 243 -20.13 -19.60 0.80
N PHE A 244 -20.68 -18.61 0.10
CA PHE A 244 -21.56 -17.61 0.69
C PHE A 244 -22.85 -18.23 1.23
N GLU A 245 -23.47 -19.16 0.50
CA GLU A 245 -24.61 -19.93 1.00
C GLU A 245 -24.26 -20.72 2.27
N GLY A 246 -23.10 -21.39 2.30
CA GLY A 246 -22.61 -22.12 3.46
C GLY A 246 -22.30 -21.22 4.67
N LEU A 247 -21.98 -19.95 4.44
CA LEU A 247 -21.82 -18.92 5.47
C LEU A 247 -23.17 -18.26 5.87
N GLY A 248 -24.29 -18.69 5.30
CA GLY A 248 -25.62 -18.20 5.61
C GLY A 248 -26.08 -16.99 4.79
N PHE A 249 -25.36 -16.63 3.73
CA PHE A 249 -25.75 -15.54 2.82
C PHE A 249 -26.60 -16.08 1.66
N ALA A 250 -27.87 -15.69 1.62
CA ALA A 250 -28.70 -15.92 0.45
C ALA A 250 -28.37 -14.87 -0.63
N LEU A 251 -27.34 -15.12 -1.43
CA LEU A 251 -26.86 -14.19 -2.47
C LEU A 251 -27.97 -13.74 -3.44
N GLU A 252 -28.93 -14.61 -3.76
CA GLU A 252 -30.07 -14.27 -4.61
C GLU A 252 -31.02 -13.22 -4.00
N GLN A 253 -31.00 -13.06 -2.66
CA GLN A 253 -31.80 -12.07 -1.95
C GLN A 253 -31.08 -10.72 -1.82
N LEU A 254 -29.76 -10.69 -2.05
CA LEU A 254 -28.93 -9.48 -1.94
C LEU A 254 -28.88 -8.73 -3.26
N ARG A 255 -29.94 -7.96 -3.55
CA ARG A 255 -30.12 -7.19 -4.81
C ARG A 255 -29.02 -6.15 -5.09
N ASN A 256 -28.24 -5.76 -4.08
CA ASN A 256 -27.16 -4.77 -4.18
C ASN A 256 -25.77 -5.41 -4.36
N LEU A 257 -25.69 -6.74 -4.44
CA LEU A 257 -24.43 -7.48 -4.51
C LEU A 257 -24.40 -8.28 -5.81
N THR A 258 -23.39 -8.04 -6.64
CA THR A 258 -23.20 -8.77 -7.89
C THR A 258 -21.78 -9.32 -7.93
N ILE A 259 -21.65 -10.63 -8.08
CA ILE A 259 -20.36 -11.28 -8.31
C ILE A 259 -20.03 -11.12 -9.79
N GLU A 260 -19.20 -10.13 -10.09
CA GLU A 260 -18.73 -9.82 -11.43
C GLU A 260 -17.67 -10.82 -11.93
N LYS A 261 -17.71 -11.21 -13.22
CA LYS A 261 -16.62 -11.97 -13.85
C LYS A 261 -15.35 -11.10 -13.88
N PRO A 262 -14.15 -11.65 -13.59
CA PRO A 262 -12.90 -10.93 -13.76
C PRO A 262 -12.71 -10.51 -15.23
N ALA A 263 -12.16 -9.31 -15.45
CA ALA A 263 -12.03 -8.69 -16.78
C ALA A 263 -11.30 -9.57 -17.81
N ALA A 264 -10.35 -10.40 -17.36
CA ALA A 264 -9.61 -11.34 -18.20
C ALA A 264 -10.49 -12.40 -18.91
N LEU A 265 -11.67 -12.73 -18.36
CA LEU A 265 -12.64 -13.65 -18.97
C LEU A 265 -13.72 -12.93 -19.80
N ARG A 266 -13.82 -11.60 -19.71
CA ARG A 266 -14.74 -10.82 -20.56
C ARG A 266 -14.17 -10.66 -21.97
N MET A 267 -12.85 -10.54 -22.09
CA MET A 267 -12.16 -10.37 -23.37
C MET A 267 -12.12 -11.63 -24.26
N SER A 268 -12.39 -12.83 -23.72
CA SER A 268 -12.40 -14.08 -24.49
C SER A 268 -13.77 -14.46 -25.04
N GLU A 269 -14.84 -13.76 -24.65
CA GLU A 269 -16.21 -13.99 -25.16
C GLU A 269 -16.57 -12.98 -26.27
N ASP A 270 -15.80 -11.90 -26.43
CA ASP A 270 -15.97 -10.85 -27.46
C ASP A 270 -15.01 -11.02 -28.67
N ALA A 271 -14.30 -12.15 -28.78
CA ALA A 271 -13.40 -12.51 -29.88
C ALA A 271 -13.83 -13.82 -30.55
#